data_AF-A0A258KQE3-F1
#
_entry.id   AF-A0A258KQE3-F1
#
_cell.length_a   1.000
_cell.length_b   1.000
_cell.length_c   1.000
_cell.angle_alpha   90.00
_cell.angle_beta   90.00
_cell.angle_gamma   90.00
#
_symmetry.space_group_name_H-M   'P 1'
#
loop_
_entity.id
_entity.type
_entity.pdbx_description
1 polymer ?
#
loop_
_entity_poly.entity_id
_entity_poly.type
_entity_poly.pdbx_seq_one_letter_code
_entity_poly.pdbx_strand_id
1 'polypeptide(L)'
;GNIKLNGIFHLAKQTDIQITSIYLAPDIIPQGKIGTRFSVDLGIKKQIQKSKGELFFIASDIFNTLRIKKEINGNGFKLNSTDYYETQVFRLGYSYKF
;
A
#
# COMPACT_ATOMS: atom_id res chain seq x y z
N GLY A 1 17.93 4.12 -1.43
CA GLY A 1 17.47 3.65 -0.11
C GLY A 1 15.96 3.66 -0.06
N ASN A 2 15.35 2.76 0.69
CA ASN A 2 13.90 2.68 0.82
C ASN A 2 13.42 3.54 1.99
N ILE A 3 12.23 4.12 1.87
CA ILE A 3 11.62 4.96 2.89
C ILE A 3 10.22 4.39 3.17
N LYS A 4 9.92 4.18 4.45
CA LYS A 4 8.56 3.85 4.91
C LYS A 4 8.18 4.82 6.00
N LEU A 5 7.08 5.53 5.78
CA LEU A 5 6.47 6.44 6.74
C LEU A 5 5.13 5.85 7.18
N ASN A 6 4.90 5.79 8.48
CA ASN A 6 3.66 5.32 9.06
C ASN A 6 3.20 6.34 10.11
N GLY A 7 1.99 6.86 9.93
CA GLY A 7 1.34 7.78 10.85
C GLY A 7 0.06 7.16 11.37
N ILE A 8 -0.11 7.14 12.69
CA ILE A 8 -1.32 6.70 13.37
C ILE A 8 -1.87 7.88 14.16
N PHE A 9 -3.15 8.18 13.96
CA PHE A 9 -3.86 9.27 14.58
C PHE A 9 -5.04 8.70 15.37
N HIS A 10 -5.07 8.99 16.66
CA HIS A 10 -6.18 8.67 17.55
C HIS A 10 -7.08 9.89 17.65
N LEU A 11 -8.28 9.83 17.08
CA LEU A 11 -9.25 10.91 17.08
C LEU A 11 -10.33 10.68 18.15
N ALA A 12 -11.06 11.75 18.47
CA ALA A 12 -12.21 11.69 19.34
C ALA A 12 -13.27 10.70 18.83
N LYS A 13 -14.15 10.23 19.72
CA LYS A 13 -15.20 9.24 19.42
C LYS A 13 -14.65 7.90 18.93
N GLN A 14 -13.53 7.46 19.52
CA GLN A 14 -12.95 6.11 19.32
C GLN A 14 -12.70 5.80 17.84
N THR A 15 -12.13 6.77 17.13
CA THR A 15 -11.78 6.65 15.71
C THR A 15 -10.27 6.69 15.56
N ASP A 16 -9.70 5.66 14.95
CA ASP A 16 -8.29 5.56 14.62
C ASP A 16 -8.11 5.71 13.11
N ILE A 17 -7.14 6.51 12.69
CA ILE A 17 -6.73 6.63 11.29
C ILE A 17 -5.25 6.27 11.20
N GLN A 18 -4.91 5.41 10.25
CA GLN A 18 -3.55 5.03 9.93
C GLN A 18 -3.26 5.37 8.47
N ILE A 19 -2.15 6.04 8.21
CA ILE A 19 -1.66 6.34 6.86
C ILE A 19 -0.26 5.74 6.76
N THR A 20 0.00 5.00 5.68
CA THR A 20 1.32 4.44 5.39
C THR A 20 1.75 4.87 4.00
N SER A 21 2.95 5.43 3.88
CA SER A 21 3.56 5.75 2.60
C SER A 21 4.85 4.96 2.44
N ILE A 22 5.01 4.29 1.31
CA ILE A 22 6.13 3.42 1.02
C ILE A 22 6.78 3.90 -0.26
N TYR A 23 8.07 4.21 -0.20
CA TYR A 23 8.92 4.50 -1.34
C TYR A 23 10.03 3.45 -1.40
N LEU A 24 10.12 2.76 -2.53
CA LEU A 24 11.18 1.81 -2.83
C LEU A 24 12.07 2.40 -3.92
N ALA A 25 13.36 2.50 -3.64
CA ALA A 25 14.36 2.90 -4.62
C ALA A 25 14.51 1.83 -5.72
N PRO A 26 15.21 2.13 -6.82
CA PRO A 26 15.52 1.11 -7.81
C PRO A 26 16.36 0.00 -7.20
N ASP A 27 16.02 -1.25 -7.50
CA ASP A 27 16.79 -2.43 -7.11
C ASP A 27 17.63 -2.89 -8.31
N ILE A 28 18.93 -3.12 -8.10
CA ILE A 28 19.83 -3.67 -9.11
C ILE A 28 19.71 -5.20 -9.06
N ILE A 29 19.54 -5.83 -10.21
CA ILE A 29 19.51 -7.29 -10.39
C ILE A 29 20.63 -7.69 -11.36
N PRO A 30 21.12 -8.94 -11.36
CA PRO A 30 22.27 -9.35 -12.18
C PRO A 30 22.13 -9.04 -13.68
N GLN A 31 20.91 -9.06 -14.19
CA GLN A 31 20.59 -8.82 -15.60
C GLN A 31 19.86 -7.47 -15.81
N GLY A 32 19.96 -6.49 -14.89
CA GLY A 32 19.32 -5.17 -15.08
C GLY A 32 18.84 -4.50 -13.80
N LYS A 33 17.64 -3.91 -13.82
CA LYS A 33 17.07 -3.22 -12.64
C LYS A 33 15.55 -3.31 -12.56
N ILE A 34 15.05 -3.24 -11.33
CA ILE A 34 13.65 -2.93 -11.04
C ILE A 34 13.58 -1.44 -10.70
N GLY A 35 12.67 -0.72 -11.33
CA GLY A 35 12.48 0.71 -11.12
C GLY A 35 11.94 1.07 -9.75
N THR A 36 11.92 2.38 -9.47
CA THR A 36 11.29 2.93 -8.27
C THR A 36 9.83 2.52 -8.18
N ARG A 37 9.37 2.23 -6.96
CA ARG A 37 7.97 1.93 -6.67
C ARG A 37 7.49 2.80 -5.51
N PHE A 38 6.23 3.19 -5.57
CA PHE A 38 5.59 4.00 -4.54
C PHE A 38 4.19 3.45 -4.28
N SER A 39 3.74 3.52 -3.03
CA SER A 39 2.37 3.18 -2.62
C SER A 39 1.97 4.01 -1.40
N VAL A 40 0.68 4.32 -1.32
CA VAL A 40 0.05 4.91 -0.14
C VAL A 40 -1.15 4.09 0.26
N ASP A 41 -1.18 3.71 1.53
CA ASP A 41 -2.24 2.92 2.14
C ASP A 41 -2.91 3.72 3.27
N LEU A 42 -4.21 3.51 3.46
CA LEU A 42 -5.05 4.16 4.48
C LEU A 42 -5.84 3.08 5.22
N GLY A 43 -5.86 3.17 6.54
CA GLY A 43 -6.75 2.42 7.42
C GLY A 43 -7.56 3.38 8.27
N ILE A 44 -8.86 3.15 8.38
CA ILE A 44 -9.74 3.87 9.31
C ILE A 44 -10.48 2.82 10.11
N LYS A 45 -10.50 2.98 11.43
CA LYS A 45 -11.24 2.11 12.35
C LYS A 45 -12.07 2.96 13.27
N LYS A 46 -13.34 2.62 13.46
CA LYS A 46 -14.24 3.35 14.33
C LYS A 46 -15.04 2.39 15.19
N GLN A 47 -14.90 2.53 16.50
CA GLN A 47 -15.77 1.81 17.42
C GLN A 47 -17.15 2.48 17.50
N ILE A 48 -18.18 1.65 17.53
CA ILE A 48 -19.59 2.05 17.62
C ILE A 48 -20.30 1.19 18.67
N GLN A 49 -21.56 1.52 18.99
CA GLN A 49 -22.41 0.75 19.90
C GLN A 49 -21.76 0.51 21.28
N LYS A 50 -21.16 1.56 21.89
CA LYS A 50 -20.43 1.48 23.16
C LYS A 50 -19.31 0.42 23.12
N SER A 51 -18.51 0.44 22.05
CA SER A 51 -17.40 -0.48 21.80
C SER A 51 -17.79 -1.94 21.55
N LYS A 52 -19.09 -2.23 21.36
CA LYS A 52 -19.55 -3.57 20.93
C LYS A 52 -19.46 -3.75 19.42
N GLY A 53 -19.55 -2.69 18.64
CA GLY A 53 -19.39 -2.75 17.18
C GLY A 53 -18.12 -2.04 16.73
N GLU A 54 -17.56 -2.47 15.59
CA GLU A 54 -16.42 -1.82 14.97
C GLU A 54 -16.61 -1.78 13.46
N LEU A 55 -16.47 -0.58 12.88
CA LEU A 55 -16.40 -0.37 11.44
C LEU A 55 -14.95 -0.15 11.06
N PHE A 56 -14.50 -0.80 10.00
CA PHE A 56 -13.16 -0.59 9.46
C PHE A 56 -13.20 -0.40 7.96
N PHE A 57 -12.38 0.53 7.47
CA PHE A 57 -12.14 0.79 6.08
C PHE A 57 -10.65 0.71 5.83
N ILE A 58 -10.24 -0.07 4.82
CA ILE A 58 -8.85 -0.25 4.43
C ILE A 58 -8.76 0.01 2.95
N ALA A 59 -7.87 0.91 2.56
CA ALA A 59 -7.53 1.20 1.18
C ALA A 59 -6.04 0.97 0.97
N SER A 60 -5.69 0.05 0.08
CA SER A 60 -4.31 -0.24 -0.31
C SER A 60 -4.03 0.39 -1.68
N ASP A 61 -2.82 0.92 -1.87
CA ASP A 61 -2.38 1.66 -3.07
C ASP A 61 -3.46 2.59 -3.62
N ILE A 62 -3.89 3.55 -2.79
CA ILE A 62 -5.03 4.45 -3.08
C ILE A 62 -4.86 5.18 -4.41
N PHE A 63 -3.61 5.45 -4.82
CA PHE A 63 -3.27 6.16 -6.05
C PHE A 63 -2.97 5.24 -7.24
N ASN A 64 -3.04 3.91 -7.08
CA ASN A 64 -2.74 2.91 -8.11
C ASN A 64 -1.34 3.14 -8.75
N THR A 65 -0.36 3.39 -7.88
CA THR A 65 1.00 3.79 -8.23
C THR A 65 2.01 2.65 -8.18
N LEU A 66 1.65 1.51 -7.60
CA LEU A 66 2.55 0.38 -7.39
C LEU A 66 2.73 -0.44 -8.68
N ARG A 67 3.45 0.14 -9.64
CA ARG A 67 3.77 -0.50 -10.93
C ARG A 67 5.21 -0.99 -10.93
N ILE A 68 5.43 -2.24 -11.30
CA ILE A 68 6.77 -2.82 -11.33
C ILE A 68 7.35 -2.64 -12.73
N LYS A 69 8.26 -1.68 -12.87
CA LYS A 69 9.02 -1.46 -14.11
C LYS A 69 10.29 -2.30 -14.05
N LYS A 70 10.52 -3.15 -15.05
CA LYS A 70 11.72 -3.98 -15.15
C LYS A 70 12.47 -3.63 -16.43
N GLU A 71 13.76 -3.42 -16.31
CA GLU A 71 14.69 -3.34 -17.43
C GLU A 71 15.64 -4.51 -17.30
N ILE A 72 15.63 -5.41 -18.28
CA ILE A 72 16.45 -6.62 -18.32
C ILE A 72 17.32 -6.58 -19.58
N ASN A 73 18.62 -6.70 -19.42
CA ASN A 73 19.59 -6.85 -20.50
C ASN A 73 20.03 -8.31 -20.53
N GLY A 74 19.91 -8.97 -21.68
CA GLY A 74 20.42 -10.31 -21.92
C GLY A 74 21.34 -10.34 -23.14
N ASN A 75 21.85 -11.52 -23.49
CA ASN A 75 22.71 -11.67 -24.66
C ASN A 75 21.93 -11.36 -25.94
N GLY A 76 22.16 -10.17 -26.50
CA GLY A 76 21.56 -9.71 -27.76
C GLY A 76 20.16 -9.12 -27.63
N PHE A 77 19.63 -8.90 -26.42
CA PHE A 77 18.31 -8.27 -26.26
C PHE A 77 18.21 -7.37 -25.03
N LYS A 78 17.25 -6.43 -25.09
CA LYS A 78 16.81 -5.60 -23.98
C LYS A 78 15.30 -5.70 -23.83
N LEU A 79 14.84 -6.12 -22.66
CA LEU A 79 13.43 -6.22 -22.31
C LEU A 79 13.06 -5.11 -21.32
N ASN A 80 12.10 -4.28 -21.72
CA ASN A 80 11.46 -3.31 -20.83
C ASN A 80 10.03 -3.76 -20.58
N SER A 81 9.71 -4.17 -19.36
CA SER A 81 8.35 -4.58 -18.95
C SER A 81 7.80 -3.64 -17.89
N THR A 82 6.48 -3.48 -17.87
CA THR A 82 5.74 -2.89 -16.75
C THR A 82 4.64 -3.85 -16.35
N ASP A 83 4.72 -4.37 -15.14
CA ASP A 83 3.73 -5.30 -14.60
C ASP A 83 2.66 -4.51 -13.84
N TYR A 84 1.38 -4.81 -14.14
CA TYR A 84 0.20 -4.16 -13.57
C TYR A 84 -0.56 -5.13 -12.67
N TYR A 85 -0.15 -5.21 -11.40
CA TYR A 85 -0.88 -6.01 -10.42
C TYR A 85 -2.10 -5.28 -9.87
N GLU A 86 -3.12 -6.04 -9.49
CA GLU A 86 -4.27 -5.54 -8.73
C GLU A 86 -3.84 -5.21 -7.31
N THR A 87 -3.45 -3.95 -7.13
CA THR A 87 -2.84 -3.42 -5.91
C THR A 87 -3.76 -2.41 -5.22
N GLN A 88 -4.52 -1.64 -6.03
CA GLN A 88 -5.56 -0.75 -5.55
C GLN A 88 -6.77 -1.56 -5.08
N VAL A 89 -6.95 -1.67 -3.77
CA VAL A 89 -8.05 -2.44 -3.18
C VAL A 89 -8.68 -1.67 -2.03
N PHE A 90 -10.00 -1.52 -2.07
CA PHE A 90 -10.81 -0.91 -1.02
C PHE A 90 -11.63 -1.99 -0.32
N ARG A 91 -11.52 -2.05 1.01
CA ARG A 91 -12.23 -3.01 1.87
C ARG A 91 -13.00 -2.24 2.92
N LEU A 92 -14.28 -2.56 3.06
CA LEU A 92 -15.13 -2.07 4.14
C LEU A 92 -15.61 -3.29 4.92
N GLY A 93 -15.57 -3.21 6.24
CA GLY A 93 -16.07 -4.27 7.08
C GLY A 93 -16.66 -3.76 8.38
N TYR A 94 -17.46 -4.64 8.96
CA TYR A 94 -18.13 -4.44 10.24
C TYR A 94 -17.91 -5.68 11.09
N SER A 95 -17.62 -5.48 12.37
CA SER A 95 -17.60 -6.55 13.36
C SER A 95 -18.46 -6.17 14.56
N TYR A 96 -19.06 -7.19 15.18
CA TYR A 96 -19.86 -7.03 16.39
C TYR A 96 -19.42 -8.06 17.43
N LYS A 97 -19.22 -7.60 18.65
CA LYS A 97 -18.88 -8.39 19.83
C LYS A 97 -20.12 -8.45 20.71
N PHE A 98 -20.61 -9.67 20.94
CA PHE A 98 -21.78 -9.95 21.75
C PHE A 98 -21.49 -9.76 23.25
#